data_AF-A0A656K1N2-F1
#
_entry.id   AF-A0A656K1N2-F1
#
_cell.length_a   1.000
_cell.length_b   1.000
_cell.length_c   1.000
_cell.angle_alpha   90.00
_cell.angle_beta   90.00
_cell.angle_gamma   90.00
#
_symmetry.space_group_name_H-M   'P 1'
#
loop_
_entity.id
_entity.type
_entity.pdbx_description
1 polymer ?
#
loop_
_entity_poly.entity_id
_entity_poly.type
_entity_poly.pdbx_seq_one_letter_code
_entity_poly.pdbx_strand_id
1 'polypeptide(L)'
;QRWLIDSGLTDLTERFPPRSLNGILQTHYHADHAQGLLHLRWGQGLVIPVHGPADPEGLADLYKHPGILDFSQPFAAFETRALGELHVTALPLAHSRPTFGYL
;
A
#
# COMPACT_ATOMS: atom_id res chain seq x y z
N GLN A 1 13.88 -8.64 5.03
CA GLN A 1 12.83 -7.91 4.27
C GLN A 1 11.83 -7.34 5.26
N ARG A 2 11.20 -6.19 4.97
CA ARG A 2 10.21 -5.53 5.84
C ARG A 2 9.07 -4.97 4.99
N TRP A 3 7.88 -5.52 5.19
CA TRP A 3 6.63 -5.08 4.55
C TRP A 3 5.72 -4.43 5.58
N LEU A 4 4.97 -3.42 5.16
CA LEU A 4 3.97 -2.76 6.00
C LEU A 4 2.57 -3.16 5.51
N ILE A 5 1.69 -3.58 6.42
CA ILE A 5 0.27 -3.81 6.11
C ILE A 5 -0.50 -2.55 6.50
N ASP A 6 -1.20 -1.98 5.54
CA ASP A 6 -1.83 -0.66 5.61
C ASP A 6 -0.87 0.47 6.00
N SER A 7 -1.40 1.68 6.06
CA SER A 7 -0.62 2.91 6.21
C SER A 7 -1.43 3.99 6.92
N GLY A 8 -2.25 3.59 7.89
CA GLY A 8 -3.15 4.47 8.64
C GLY A 8 -2.48 5.43 9.62
N LEU A 9 -1.28 5.09 10.10
CA LEU A 9 -0.54 5.93 11.05
C LEU A 9 0.04 7.16 10.34
N THR A 10 -0.02 8.32 10.96
CA THR A 10 0.46 9.58 10.37
C THR A 10 1.94 9.84 10.62
N ASP A 11 2.58 9.09 11.52
CA ASP A 11 3.98 9.22 11.94
C ASP A 11 4.91 8.19 11.26
N LEU A 12 4.50 7.59 10.14
CA LEU A 12 5.29 6.58 9.43
C LEU A 12 6.70 7.08 9.06
N THR A 13 6.84 8.37 8.75
CA THR A 13 8.12 9.01 8.40
C THR A 13 9.10 9.09 9.57
N GLU A 14 8.61 8.97 10.81
CA GLU A 14 9.44 8.93 12.01
C GLU A 14 9.79 7.48 12.40
N ARG A 15 8.89 6.54 12.12
CA ARG A 15 9.06 5.10 12.44
C ARG A 15 9.99 4.37 11.49
N PHE A 16 9.99 4.77 10.22
CA PHE A 16 10.68 4.05 9.16
C PHE A 16 11.72 4.94 8.48
N PRO A 17 13.03 4.66 8.67
CA PRO A 17 14.08 5.32 7.92
C PRO A 17 13.90 5.11 6.41
N PRO A 18 14.40 6.03 5.56
CA PRO A 18 14.40 5.82 4.11
C PRO A 18 15.01 4.46 3.73
N ARG A 19 14.42 3.80 2.73
CA ARG A 19 14.83 2.47 2.22
C ARG A 19 14.71 1.31 3.22
N SER A 20 14.07 1.52 4.37
CA SER A 20 13.85 0.44 5.34
C SER A 20 12.64 -0.46 5.01
N LEU A 21 11.72 0.00 4.15
CA LEU A 21 10.55 -0.76 3.69
C LEU A 21 10.81 -1.34 2.29
N ASN A 22 10.40 -2.59 2.09
CA ASN A 22 10.34 -3.23 0.79
C ASN A 22 9.07 -2.87 0.01
N GLY A 23 7.99 -2.50 0.71
CA GLY A 23 6.73 -2.10 0.13
C GLY A 23 5.59 -2.09 1.15
N ILE A 24 4.39 -1.79 0.65
CA ILE A 24 3.15 -1.70 1.42
C ILE A 24 2.11 -2.65 0.82
N LEU A 25 1.43 -3.38 1.68
CA LEU A 25 0.24 -4.18 1.35
C LEU A 25 -0.99 -3.43 1.88
N GLN A 26 -1.70 -2.75 1.00
CA GLN A 26 -2.85 -1.92 1.32
C GLN A 26 -4.15 -2.73 1.18
N THR A 27 -4.83 -2.99 2.29
CA THR A 27 -6.09 -3.76 2.29
C THR A 27 -7.19 -3.04 1.52
N HIS A 28 -7.34 -1.74 1.75
CA HIS A 28 -8.30 -0.84 1.08
C HIS A 28 -7.96 0.63 1.34
N TYR A 29 -8.69 1.56 0.72
CA TYR A 29 -8.37 3.00 0.72
C TYR A 29 -9.30 3.87 1.59
N HIS A 30 -9.84 3.34 2.69
CA HIS A 30 -10.37 4.24 3.72
C HIS A 30 -9.23 5.04 4.38
N ALA A 31 -9.54 6.24 4.86
CA ALA A 31 -8.55 7.19 5.35
C ALA A 31 -7.76 6.63 6.55
N ASP A 32 -8.43 5.95 7.48
CA ASP A 32 -7.83 5.30 8.64
C ASP A 32 -6.87 4.15 8.29
N HIS A 33 -6.89 3.66 7.05
CA HIS A 33 -5.95 2.68 6.53
C HIS A 33 -4.89 3.28 5.58
N ALA A 34 -5.08 4.50 5.05
CA ALA A 34 -4.22 5.04 3.97
C ALA A 34 -3.68 6.47 4.20
N GLN A 35 -4.12 7.20 5.24
CA GLN A 35 -3.78 8.61 5.44
C GLN A 35 -2.28 8.88 5.62
N GLY A 36 -1.50 7.93 6.15
CA GLY A 36 -0.06 8.04 6.30
C GLY A 36 0.67 8.18 4.95
N LEU A 37 0.10 7.67 3.86
CA LEU A 37 0.65 7.81 2.51
C LEU A 37 0.74 9.27 2.05
N LEU A 38 -0.18 10.13 2.53
CA LEU A 38 -0.22 11.55 2.18
C LEU A 38 1.03 12.30 2.67
N HIS A 39 1.62 11.82 3.77
CA HIS A 39 2.88 12.32 4.32
C HIS A 39 4.08 11.62 3.66
N LEU A 40 4.01 10.29 3.52
CA LEU A 40 5.12 9.46 3.02
C LEU A 40 5.51 9.78 1.57
N ARG A 41 4.54 10.14 0.72
CA ARG A 41 4.75 10.34 -0.73
C ARG A 41 5.82 11.38 -1.10
N TRP A 42 6.12 12.32 -0.21
CA TRP A 42 7.05 13.42 -0.48
C TRP A 42 8.53 13.07 -0.25
N GLY A 43 8.84 11.82 0.08
CA GLY A 43 10.22 11.34 0.14
C GLY A 43 10.97 11.53 -1.20
N GLN A 44 12.28 11.30 -1.20
CA GLN A 44 13.13 11.60 -2.37
C GLN A 44 14.12 10.47 -2.65
N GLY A 45 14.35 10.18 -3.93
CA GLY A 45 15.38 9.24 -4.37
C GLY A 45 15.08 7.76 -4.09
N LEU A 46 13.82 7.40 -3.88
CA LEU A 46 13.37 6.00 -3.76
C LEU A 46 11.98 5.82 -4.36
N VAL A 47 11.59 4.55 -4.54
CA VAL A 47 10.23 4.13 -4.90
C VAL A 47 9.79 3.10 -3.86
N ILE A 48 8.55 3.21 -3.40
CA ILE A 48 7.91 2.25 -2.49
C ILE A 48 6.70 1.65 -3.22
N PRO A 49 6.72 0.35 -3.56
CA PRO A 49 5.56 -0.29 -4.16
C PRO A 49 4.42 -0.38 -3.15
N VAL A 50 3.21 -0.06 -3.59
CA VAL A 50 1.97 -0.17 -2.83
C VAL A 50 1.05 -1.13 -3.58
N HIS A 51 0.92 -2.34 -3.05
CA HIS A 51 0.05 -3.36 -3.61
C HIS A 51 -1.26 -3.39 -2.84
N GLY A 52 -2.37 -3.34 -3.54
CA GLY A 52 -3.70 -3.32 -2.94
C GLY A 52 -4.78 -3.68 -3.95
N PRO A 53 -6.07 -3.47 -3.62
CA PRO A 53 -7.14 -3.58 -4.60
C PRO A 53 -6.99 -2.53 -5.71
N ALA A 54 -7.47 -2.85 -6.90
CA ALA A 54 -7.64 -1.89 -8.00
C ALA A 54 -8.85 -0.96 -7.71
N ASP A 55 -8.77 -0.19 -6.63
CA ASP A 55 -9.75 0.82 -6.27
C ASP A 55 -9.59 2.01 -7.24
N PRO A 56 -10.64 2.39 -7.99
CA PRO A 56 -10.55 3.47 -8.99
C PRO A 56 -10.45 4.87 -8.36
N GLU A 57 -10.85 5.04 -7.10
CA GLU A 57 -10.84 6.32 -6.40
C GLU A 57 -9.57 6.51 -5.57
N GLY A 58 -9.11 5.45 -4.90
CA GLY A 58 -8.02 5.54 -3.95
C GLY A 58 -8.35 6.48 -2.78
N LEU A 59 -7.35 7.24 -2.30
CA LEU A 59 -7.51 8.28 -1.28
C LEU A 59 -6.99 9.63 -1.81
N ALA A 60 -7.85 10.65 -1.74
CA ALA A 60 -7.54 12.03 -2.14
C ALA A 60 -6.92 12.11 -3.55
N ASP A 61 -5.74 12.70 -3.69
CA ASP A 61 -5.02 12.88 -4.95
C ASP A 61 -3.83 11.92 -5.11
N LEU A 62 -3.75 10.86 -4.29
CA LEU A 62 -2.57 9.96 -4.27
C LEU A 62 -2.23 9.39 -5.65
N TYR A 63 -3.22 8.98 -6.45
CA TYR A 63 -2.95 8.45 -7.78
C TYR A 63 -2.49 9.51 -8.78
N LYS A 64 -2.90 10.78 -8.61
CA LYS A 64 -2.49 11.88 -9.49
C LYS A 64 -1.10 12.39 -9.13
N HIS A 65 -0.79 12.41 -7.84
CA HIS A 65 0.47 12.89 -7.28
C HIS A 65 1.04 11.86 -6.30
N PRO A 66 1.53 10.71 -6.81
CA PRO A 66 1.95 9.60 -5.95
C PRO A 66 3.33 9.80 -5.33
N GLY A 67 4.15 10.73 -5.86
CA GLY A 67 5.50 10.97 -5.38
C GLY A 67 6.35 9.70 -5.45
N ILE A 68 6.86 9.24 -4.32
CA ILE A 68 7.65 7.99 -4.24
C ILE A 68 6.81 6.71 -4.23
N LEU A 69 5.49 6.80 -4.15
CA LEU A 69 4.61 5.62 -4.06
C LEU A 69 4.34 5.07 -5.47
N ASP A 70 4.38 3.75 -5.62
CA ASP A 70 4.05 3.09 -6.89
C ASP A 70 2.84 2.18 -6.74
N PHE A 71 1.71 2.61 -7.31
CA PHE A 71 0.42 1.89 -7.30
C PHE A 71 0.20 1.06 -8.58
N SER A 72 1.19 0.94 -9.46
CA SER A 72 1.01 0.37 -10.81
C SER A 72 0.73 -1.14 -10.84
N GLN A 73 0.90 -1.82 -9.71
CA GLN A 73 0.77 -3.27 -9.59
C GLN A 73 -0.28 -3.65 -8.53
N PRO A 74 -1.58 -3.34 -8.74
CA PRO A 74 -2.64 -3.79 -7.85
C PRO A 74 -2.77 -5.31 -7.91
N PHE A 75 -3.24 -5.94 -6.83
CA PHE A 75 -3.58 -7.36 -6.81
C PHE A 75 -4.90 -7.63 -7.56
N ALA A 76 -4.99 -8.81 -8.18
CA ALA A 76 -6.26 -9.42 -8.55
C ALA A 76 -6.75 -10.35 -7.43
N ALA A 77 -8.06 -10.62 -7.42
CA ALA A 77 -8.65 -11.55 -6.45
C ALA A 77 -8.04 -12.96 -6.60
N PHE A 78 -7.63 -13.55 -5.48
CA PHE A 78 -6.97 -14.86 -5.39
C PHE A 78 -5.62 -14.96 -6.10
N GLU A 79 -5.03 -13.84 -6.51
CA GLU A 79 -3.68 -13.82 -7.05
C GLU A 79 -2.66 -14.03 -5.92
N THR A 80 -1.72 -14.95 -6.16
CA THR A 80 -0.54 -15.14 -5.31
C THR A 80 0.69 -14.51 -5.97
N ARG A 81 1.41 -13.65 -5.24
CA ARG A 81 2.69 -13.08 -5.69
C ARG A 81 3.82 -13.46 -4.74
N ALA A 82 4.99 -13.72 -5.31
CA ALA A 82 6.23 -13.82 -4.55
C ALA A 82 6.80 -12.41 -4.31
N LEU A 83 6.84 -11.99 -3.05
CA LEU A 83 7.33 -10.71 -2.58
C LEU A 83 8.59 -10.93 -1.75
N GLY A 84 9.69 -11.20 -2.45
CA GLY A 84 10.94 -11.64 -1.83
C GLY A 84 10.81 -13.07 -1.30
N GLU A 85 10.90 -13.25 0.02
CA GLU A 85 10.75 -14.55 0.68
C GLU A 85 9.28 -14.89 1.00
N LEU A 86 8.38 -13.90 0.90
CA LEU A 86 6.96 -14.06 1.17
C LEU A 86 6.19 -14.51 -0.07
N HIS A 87 5.22 -15.39 0.10
CA HIS A 87 4.17 -15.64 -0.87
C HIS A 87 2.88 -15.05 -0.31
N VAL A 88 2.31 -14.09 -1.02
CA VAL A 88 1.14 -13.34 -0.54
C VAL A 88 -0.02 -13.59 -1.48
N THR A 89 -1.14 -14.07 -0.94
CA THR A 89 -2.40 -14.29 -1.69
C THR A 89 -3.45 -13.27 -1.29
N ALA A 90 -3.99 -12.52 -2.25
CA ALA A 90 -5.02 -11.53 -2.01
C ALA A 90 -6.43 -12.18 -1.94
N LEU A 91 -7.14 -11.98 -0.83
CA LEU A 91 -8.45 -12.57 -0.58
C LEU A 91 -9.54 -11.49 -0.58
N PRO A 92 -10.49 -11.47 -1.54
CA PRO A 92 -11.56 -10.47 -1.58
C PRO A 92 -12.43 -10.55 -0.33
N LEU A 93 -12.69 -9.39 0.28
CA LEU A 93 -13.56 -9.24 1.45
C LEU A 93 -14.81 -8.44 1.10
N ALA A 94 -15.93 -8.76 1.77
CA ALA A 94 -17.16 -7.99 1.67
C ALA A 94 -17.06 -6.74 2.55
N HIS A 95 -16.83 -5.58 1.92
CA HIS A 95 -16.73 -4.29 2.60
C HIS A 95 -17.29 -3.16 1.72
N SER A 96 -17.36 -1.93 2.25
CA SER A 96 -17.92 -0.78 1.53
C SER A 96 -17.03 -0.21 0.43
N ARG A 97 -15.76 -0.62 0.39
CA ARG A 97 -14.79 -0.35 -0.69
C ARG A 97 -14.23 -1.68 -1.22
N PRO A 98 -13.63 -1.71 -2.43
CA PRO A 98 -12.79 -2.83 -2.83
C PRO A 98 -11.77 -3.14 -1.72
N THR A 99 -11.75 -4.37 -1.22
CA THR A 99 -10.94 -4.73 -0.05
C THR A 99 -10.37 -6.13 -0.19
N PHE A 100 -9.10 -6.27 0.15
CA PHE A 100 -8.41 -7.55 0.27
C PHE A 100 -7.92 -7.79 1.70
N GLY A 101 -8.05 -9.05 2.14
CA GLY A 101 -7.15 -9.62 3.15
C GLY A 101 -5.95 -10.28 2.47
N TYR A 102 -4.95 -10.68 3.27
CA TYR A 102 -3.74 -11.33 2.77
C TYR A 102 -3.44 -12.60 3.56
N LEU A 103 -3.14 -13.69 2.83
CA LEU A 103 -2.61 -14.95 3.34
C LEU A 103 -1.15 -15.11 2.94
#